data_AF-A0A954FT89-F1
#
_entry.id   AF-A0A954FT89-F1
#
_cell.length_a   1.000
_cell.length_b   1.000
_cell.length_c   1.000
_cell.angle_alpha   90.00
_cell.angle_beta   90.00
_cell.angle_gamma   90.00
#
_symmetry.space_group_name_H-M   'P 1'
#
loop_
_entity.id
_entity.type
_entity.pdbx_description
1 polymer ?
#
loop_
_entity_poly.entity_id
_entity_poly.type
_entity_poly.pdbx_seq_one_letter_code
_entity_poly.pdbx_strand_id
1 'polypeptide(L)'
;MTVLSAGSYRTDHSSPLSQRWGGWYVTGTHGKSAHLGNFHLPSSKRPKQAVENKTGLNLQNLSEQTTIADYPAPHSDLVALMVFEHQIDAHNFIIRTGYAWQIDEQRGDAQKADAVWKQEAGQLVKHLLFEKEAQLEFPIKGTSSFAAEFAERGPFDSQGRSLRQFDLKRRLFRFPCSFMIHSNAFQSLSEPVRTYVYQRMKGVITGGDAALLSHKMSETDRQNLTLLLPATVPELKQVWERMEGEAGKGSAE
;
A
#
# COMPACT_ATOMS: atom_id res chain seq x y z
N MET A 1 7.90 -29.32 -0.82
CA MET A 1 6.53 -29.34 -0.25
C MET A 1 6.24 -27.96 0.31
N THR A 2 5.04 -27.43 0.10
CA THR A 2 4.70 -26.03 0.44
C THR A 2 4.90 -25.72 1.92
N VAL A 3 5.50 -24.57 2.19
CA VAL A 3 5.83 -24.01 3.52
C VAL A 3 4.62 -23.89 4.47
N LEU A 4 3.39 -24.02 3.95
CA LEU A 4 2.10 -23.89 4.68
C LEU A 4 2.00 -24.72 5.97
N SER A 5 2.64 -25.90 6.06
CA SER A 5 2.60 -26.70 7.30
C SER A 5 3.42 -26.07 8.43
N ALA A 6 4.43 -25.24 8.15
CA ALA A 6 5.24 -24.58 9.18
C ALA A 6 4.59 -23.31 9.78
N GLY A 7 3.38 -22.95 9.31
CA GLY A 7 2.71 -21.69 9.60
C GLY A 7 2.50 -20.88 8.32
N SER A 8 1.52 -19.97 8.33
CA SER A 8 1.28 -19.05 7.24
C SER A 8 1.00 -17.65 7.79
N TYR A 9 1.52 -16.64 7.09
CA TYR A 9 1.23 -15.24 7.34
C TYR A 9 0.42 -14.70 6.17
N ARG A 10 -0.65 -13.96 6.45
CA ARG A 10 -1.19 -13.05 5.45
C ARG A 10 -0.25 -11.85 5.40
N THR A 11 0.44 -11.69 4.27
CA THR A 11 1.38 -10.58 4.08
C THR A 11 0.67 -9.39 3.46
N ASP A 12 0.84 -8.23 4.07
CA ASP A 12 0.40 -6.92 3.59
C ASP A 12 1.48 -5.87 3.89
N HIS A 13 1.20 -4.59 3.64
CA HIS A 13 2.16 -3.51 3.94
C HIS A 13 2.51 -3.35 5.43
N SER A 14 1.69 -3.88 6.36
CA SER A 14 1.90 -3.81 7.81
C SER A 14 2.74 -4.96 8.35
N SER A 15 2.95 -5.99 7.52
CA SER A 15 3.71 -7.17 7.89
C SER A 15 5.21 -6.85 7.92
N PRO A 16 5.96 -7.16 8.99
CA PRO A 16 7.42 -6.98 8.98
C PRO A 16 8.08 -7.92 7.97
N LEU A 17 9.28 -7.57 7.48
CA LEU A 17 10.03 -8.37 6.49
C LEU A 17 10.20 -9.84 6.93
N SER A 18 10.34 -10.09 8.23
CA SER A 18 10.51 -11.42 8.82
C SER A 18 9.34 -12.38 8.57
N GLN A 19 8.18 -11.87 8.16
CA GLN A 19 6.98 -12.66 7.86
C GLN A 19 6.71 -12.80 6.35
N ARG A 20 7.54 -12.20 5.49
CA ARG A 20 7.26 -12.10 4.05
C ARG A 20 7.96 -13.17 3.22
N TRP A 21 7.37 -13.47 2.05
CA TRP A 21 7.95 -14.21 0.91
C TRP A 21 8.25 -15.70 1.12
N GLY A 22 7.64 -16.35 2.10
CA GLY A 22 7.79 -17.79 2.31
C GLY A 22 7.44 -18.59 1.04
N GLY A 23 8.41 -19.35 0.51
CA GLY A 23 8.24 -20.15 -0.71
C GLY A 23 8.46 -19.40 -2.02
N TRP A 24 8.92 -18.15 -1.97
CA TRP A 24 9.27 -17.35 -3.14
C TRP A 24 10.77 -17.11 -3.23
N TYR A 25 11.29 -16.94 -4.45
CA TYR A 25 12.60 -16.34 -4.64
C TYR A 25 12.54 -14.83 -4.37
N VAL A 26 13.60 -14.28 -3.80
CA VAL A 26 13.72 -12.85 -3.49
C VAL A 26 15.15 -12.41 -3.79
N THR A 27 15.29 -11.34 -4.54
CA THR A 27 16.58 -10.74 -4.87
C THR A 27 16.58 -9.27 -4.47
N GLY A 28 17.64 -8.84 -3.81
CA GLY A 28 17.80 -7.51 -3.25
C GLY A 28 18.60 -7.53 -1.96
N THR A 29 18.88 -6.36 -1.42
CA THR A 29 19.53 -6.20 -0.11
C THR A 29 18.59 -5.51 0.85
N HIS A 30 18.60 -5.88 2.13
CA HIS A 30 17.69 -5.41 3.18
C HIS A 30 18.36 -5.38 4.57
N GLY A 31 19.69 -5.20 4.58
CA GLY A 31 20.48 -5.13 5.81
C GLY A 31 20.43 -6.42 6.62
N LYS A 32 20.18 -6.30 7.94
CA LYS A 32 20.17 -7.43 8.87
C LYS A 32 18.77 -8.00 9.14
N SER A 33 17.72 -7.40 8.59
CA SER A 33 16.38 -7.95 8.73
C SER A 33 16.29 -9.32 8.07
N ALA A 34 15.64 -10.28 8.71
CA ALA A 34 15.35 -11.58 8.09
C ALA A 34 14.09 -11.51 7.22
N HIS A 35 13.93 -12.47 6.31
CA HIS A 35 12.69 -12.75 5.57
C HIS A 35 12.59 -14.24 5.26
N LEU A 36 11.41 -14.72 4.84
CA LEU A 36 11.17 -16.14 4.56
C LEU A 36 11.43 -16.54 3.08
N GLY A 37 11.75 -15.57 2.22
CA GLY A 37 12.18 -15.81 0.84
C GLY A 37 13.50 -16.57 0.71
N ASN A 38 13.71 -17.24 -0.43
CA ASN A 38 14.87 -18.10 -0.75
C ASN A 38 15.09 -19.26 0.21
N PHE A 39 14.14 -19.52 1.11
CA PHE A 39 14.29 -20.53 2.13
C PHE A 39 13.73 -21.87 1.67
N HIS A 40 14.60 -22.88 1.67
CA HIS A 40 14.22 -24.26 1.39
C HIS A 40 14.23 -25.07 2.69
N LEU A 41 13.15 -25.80 2.95
CA LEU A 41 13.10 -26.70 4.09
C LEU A 41 14.02 -27.91 3.85
N PRO A 42 14.87 -28.29 4.83
CA PRO A 42 15.80 -29.42 4.69
C PRO A 42 15.07 -30.78 4.67
N SER A 43 13.79 -30.82 5.03
CA SER A 43 12.97 -32.03 5.01
C SER A 43 11.54 -31.70 4.59
N SER A 44 10.85 -32.68 4.00
CA SER A 44 9.41 -32.62 3.71
C SER A 44 8.53 -32.73 4.97
N LYS A 45 9.10 -33.11 6.12
CA LYS A 45 8.35 -33.19 7.39
C LYS A 45 8.08 -31.79 7.94
N ARG A 46 6.85 -31.58 8.41
CA ARG A 46 6.44 -30.35 9.11
C ARG A 46 7.41 -30.05 10.26
N PRO A 47 8.02 -28.84 10.31
CA PRO A 47 8.85 -28.44 11.44
C PRO A 47 8.04 -28.44 12.74
N LYS A 48 8.62 -28.97 13.82
CA LYS A 48 8.00 -28.95 15.15
C LYS A 48 8.21 -27.63 15.89
N GLN A 49 9.11 -26.79 15.39
CA GLN A 49 9.45 -25.47 15.92
C GLN A 49 9.46 -24.44 14.78
N ALA A 50 9.36 -23.16 15.13
CA ALA A 50 9.49 -22.07 14.17
C ALA A 50 10.86 -22.17 13.48
N VAL A 51 10.87 -22.07 12.15
CA VAL A 51 12.10 -22.16 11.38
C VAL A 51 12.57 -20.76 11.06
N GLU A 52 13.74 -20.40 11.58
CA GLU A 52 14.41 -19.15 11.24
C GLU A 52 15.18 -19.33 9.92
N ASN A 53 14.89 -18.47 8.95
CA ASN A 53 15.71 -18.41 7.76
C ASN A 53 17.04 -17.70 8.07
N LYS A 54 18.14 -18.45 8.01
CA LYS A 54 19.51 -17.94 8.23
C LYS A 54 20.33 -17.90 6.93
N THR A 55 19.77 -18.33 5.81
CA THR A 55 20.48 -18.51 4.54
C THR A 55 19.72 -17.83 3.39
N GLY A 56 20.41 -17.53 2.28
CA GLY A 56 19.74 -16.90 1.13
C GLY A 56 19.16 -15.50 1.41
N LEU A 57 19.71 -14.79 2.40
CA LEU A 57 19.42 -13.39 2.68
C LEU A 57 20.33 -12.50 1.84
N ASN A 58 19.87 -11.31 1.47
CA ASN A 58 20.63 -10.34 0.65
C ASN A 58 21.16 -10.90 -0.70
N LEU A 59 20.43 -11.80 -1.36
CA LEU A 59 20.84 -12.36 -2.64
C LEU A 59 20.68 -11.36 -3.78
N GLN A 60 21.72 -11.17 -4.60
CA GLN A 60 21.65 -10.29 -5.78
C GLN A 60 21.39 -11.06 -7.09
N ASN A 61 21.55 -12.38 -7.07
CA ASN A 61 21.28 -13.27 -8.18
C ASN A 61 20.69 -14.59 -7.66
N LEU A 62 20.03 -15.34 -8.54
CA LEU A 62 19.42 -16.64 -8.22
C LEU A 62 20.15 -17.82 -8.86
N SER A 63 21.34 -17.63 -9.46
CA SER A 63 22.00 -18.69 -10.24
C SER A 63 22.43 -19.88 -9.39
N GLU A 64 22.64 -19.66 -8.09
CA GLU A 64 22.92 -20.74 -7.12
C GLU A 64 21.66 -21.45 -6.63
N GLN A 65 20.47 -20.88 -6.86
CA GLN A 65 19.19 -21.41 -6.39
C GLN A 65 18.40 -22.11 -7.51
N THR A 66 18.53 -21.65 -8.75
CA THR A 66 17.76 -22.17 -9.90
C THR A 66 18.43 -21.84 -11.25
N THR A 67 17.97 -22.49 -12.32
CA THR A 67 18.34 -22.18 -13.70
C THR A 67 17.60 -20.94 -14.16
N ILE A 68 18.28 -19.79 -14.14
CA ILE A 68 17.71 -18.48 -14.49
C ILE A 68 17.09 -18.46 -15.91
N ALA A 69 17.67 -19.19 -16.86
CA ALA A 69 17.22 -19.22 -18.26
C ALA A 69 15.79 -19.75 -18.44
N ASP A 70 15.25 -20.45 -17.44
CA ASP A 70 13.87 -20.97 -17.48
C ASP A 70 12.83 -19.90 -17.15
N TYR A 71 13.25 -18.68 -16.77
CA TYR A 71 12.37 -17.59 -16.34
C TYR A 71 12.47 -16.34 -17.24
N PRO A 72 11.38 -15.56 -17.41
CA PRO A 72 11.39 -14.35 -18.24
C PRO A 72 12.30 -13.22 -17.76
N ALA A 73 12.69 -13.24 -16.48
CA ALA A 73 13.57 -12.25 -15.87
C ALA A 73 14.52 -12.94 -14.88
N PRO A 74 15.78 -12.47 -14.76
CA PRO A 74 16.76 -13.04 -13.83
C PRO A 74 16.58 -12.57 -12.38
N HIS A 75 15.55 -11.77 -12.11
CA HIS A 75 15.32 -11.13 -10.82
C HIS A 75 13.94 -11.50 -10.26
N SER A 76 13.88 -11.62 -8.94
CA SER A 76 12.63 -11.57 -8.17
C SER A 76 12.76 -10.38 -7.22
N ASP A 77 12.61 -9.18 -7.76
CA ASP A 77 13.05 -7.94 -7.12
C ASP A 77 12.29 -7.65 -5.81
N LEU A 78 13.02 -7.47 -4.72
CA LEU A 78 12.48 -7.22 -3.38
C LEU A 78 11.58 -5.99 -3.33
N VAL A 79 11.95 -4.89 -4.00
CA VAL A 79 11.14 -3.66 -4.02
C VAL A 79 9.89 -3.88 -4.86
N ALA A 80 10.01 -4.61 -5.98
CA ALA A 80 8.85 -4.97 -6.79
C ALA A 80 7.84 -5.83 -6.01
N LEU A 81 8.31 -6.80 -5.22
CA LEU A 81 7.46 -7.63 -4.36
C LEU A 81 6.74 -6.79 -3.30
N MET A 82 7.44 -5.86 -2.63
CA MET A 82 6.82 -4.95 -1.65
C MET A 82 5.69 -4.11 -2.26
N VAL A 83 5.91 -3.59 -3.47
CA VAL A 83 4.88 -2.84 -4.20
C VAL A 83 3.72 -3.73 -4.59
N PHE A 84 4.01 -4.92 -5.14
CA PHE A 84 3.01 -5.88 -5.60
C PHE A 84 2.07 -6.30 -4.47
N GLU A 85 2.62 -6.60 -3.28
CA GLU A 85 1.84 -6.92 -2.07
C GLU A 85 0.87 -5.79 -1.71
N HIS A 86 1.35 -4.54 -1.69
CA HIS A 86 0.50 -3.40 -1.42
C HIS A 86 -0.61 -3.22 -2.48
N GLN A 87 -0.31 -3.48 -3.76
CA GLN A 87 -1.29 -3.41 -4.84
C GLN A 87 -2.40 -4.45 -4.71
N ILE A 88 -2.06 -5.69 -4.32
CA ILE A 88 -3.04 -6.76 -4.13
C ILE A 88 -4.09 -6.33 -3.10
N ASP A 89 -3.65 -5.88 -1.92
CA ASP A 89 -4.62 -5.47 -0.89
C ASP A 89 -5.36 -4.18 -1.27
N ALA A 90 -4.72 -3.24 -1.97
CA ALA A 90 -5.41 -2.06 -2.46
C ALA A 90 -6.56 -2.43 -3.41
N HIS A 91 -6.34 -3.36 -4.34
CA HIS A 91 -7.40 -3.89 -5.19
C HIS A 91 -8.50 -4.58 -4.38
N ASN A 92 -8.15 -5.38 -3.37
CA ASN A 92 -9.12 -6.04 -2.52
C ASN A 92 -10.01 -5.02 -1.78
N PHE A 93 -9.44 -3.96 -1.21
CA PHE A 93 -10.22 -2.91 -0.54
C PHE A 93 -11.10 -2.10 -1.50
N ILE A 94 -10.59 -1.79 -2.70
CA ILE A 94 -11.37 -1.13 -3.75
C ILE A 94 -12.58 -1.99 -4.12
N ILE A 95 -12.36 -3.26 -4.44
CA ILE A 95 -13.42 -4.20 -4.84
C ILE A 95 -14.47 -4.35 -3.73
N ARG A 96 -14.04 -4.57 -2.48
CA ARG A 96 -14.94 -4.69 -1.33
C ARG A 96 -15.80 -3.44 -1.14
N THR A 97 -15.18 -2.26 -1.23
CA THR A 97 -15.90 -0.99 -1.09
C THR A 97 -16.93 -0.81 -2.21
N GLY A 98 -16.57 -1.12 -3.45
CA GLY A 98 -17.48 -1.06 -4.60
C GLY A 98 -18.68 -2.00 -4.47
N TYR A 99 -18.45 -3.26 -4.06
CA TYR A 99 -19.54 -4.21 -3.82
C TYR A 99 -20.43 -3.80 -2.65
N ALA A 100 -19.84 -3.34 -1.54
CA ALA A 100 -20.62 -2.87 -0.39
C ALA A 100 -21.54 -1.71 -0.78
N TRP A 101 -21.05 -0.78 -1.61
CA TRP A 101 -21.88 0.31 -2.16
C TRP A 101 -23.06 -0.24 -2.95
N GLN A 102 -22.83 -1.14 -3.91
CA GLN A 102 -23.89 -1.70 -4.76
C GLN A 102 -24.95 -2.44 -3.93
N ILE A 103 -24.54 -3.18 -2.91
CA ILE A 103 -25.45 -3.91 -2.01
C ILE A 103 -26.30 -2.94 -1.19
N ASP A 104 -25.69 -1.92 -0.58
CA ASP A 104 -26.42 -0.94 0.22
C ASP A 104 -27.33 -0.06 -0.66
N GLU A 105 -26.91 0.29 -1.87
CA GLU A 105 -27.72 1.01 -2.86
C GLU A 105 -28.96 0.19 -3.23
N GLN A 106 -28.79 -1.10 -3.58
CA GLN A 106 -29.89 -1.99 -3.92
C GLN A 106 -30.88 -2.19 -2.77
N ARG A 107 -30.41 -2.15 -1.52
CA ARG A 107 -31.25 -2.25 -0.31
C ARG A 107 -31.94 -0.93 0.07
N GLY A 108 -31.56 0.19 -0.55
CA GLY A 108 -32.02 1.53 -0.14
C GLY A 108 -31.34 2.04 1.14
N ASP A 109 -30.23 1.41 1.55
CA ASP A 109 -29.51 1.67 2.79
C ASP A 109 -28.31 2.62 2.60
N ALA A 110 -27.93 2.93 1.36
CA ALA A 110 -26.71 3.69 1.05
C ALA A 110 -26.59 5.05 1.77
N GLN A 111 -27.72 5.70 2.08
CA GLN A 111 -27.74 7.00 2.77
C GLN A 111 -27.64 6.88 4.30
N LYS A 112 -27.87 5.69 4.87
CA LYS A 112 -27.80 5.47 6.31
C LYS A 112 -26.41 5.81 6.85
N ALA A 113 -26.35 6.29 8.08
CA ALA A 113 -25.09 6.66 8.73
C ALA A 113 -24.18 5.43 8.94
N ASP A 114 -24.78 4.28 9.21
CA ASP A 114 -24.15 2.99 9.50
C ASP A 114 -24.06 2.06 8.27
N ALA A 115 -24.27 2.59 7.05
CA ALA A 115 -24.13 1.83 5.82
C ALA A 115 -22.77 1.12 5.74
N VAL A 116 -22.78 -0.15 5.32
CA VAL A 116 -21.59 -1.02 5.28
C VAL A 116 -20.53 -0.44 4.36
N TRP A 117 -20.93 0.15 3.23
CA TRP A 117 -19.99 0.75 2.28
C TRP A 117 -19.16 1.89 2.88
N LYS A 118 -19.70 2.65 3.85
CA LYS A 118 -18.95 3.71 4.53
C LYS A 118 -17.86 3.14 5.44
N GLN A 119 -18.13 1.99 6.08
CA GLN A 119 -17.14 1.27 6.88
C GLN A 119 -16.01 0.72 6.00
N GLU A 120 -16.36 0.11 4.87
CA GLU A 120 -15.38 -0.39 3.88
C GLU A 120 -14.56 0.75 3.27
N ALA A 121 -15.20 1.88 2.92
CA ALA A 121 -14.51 3.08 2.47
C ALA A 121 -13.53 3.61 3.53
N GLY A 122 -13.89 3.54 4.82
CA GLY A 122 -12.99 3.85 5.92
C GLY A 122 -11.76 2.94 5.96
N GLN A 123 -11.91 1.63 5.72
CA GLN A 123 -10.77 0.70 5.61
C GLN A 123 -9.91 1.00 4.39
N LEU A 124 -10.53 1.34 3.26
CA LEU A 124 -9.82 1.77 2.06
C LEU A 124 -9.00 3.03 2.31
N VAL A 125 -9.54 4.04 3.01
CA VAL A 125 -8.79 5.26 3.39
C VAL A 125 -7.59 4.91 4.27
N LYS A 126 -7.75 4.02 5.27
CA LYS A 126 -6.63 3.55 6.09
C LYS A 126 -5.53 2.91 5.24
N HIS A 127 -5.91 2.01 4.33
CA HIS A 127 -4.97 1.34 3.44
C HIS A 127 -4.25 2.31 2.50
N LEU A 128 -4.99 3.25 1.91
CA LEU A 128 -4.44 4.30 1.04
C LEU A 128 -3.48 5.21 1.80
N LEU A 129 -3.66 5.44 3.09
CA LEU A 129 -2.79 6.29 3.92
C LEU A 129 -1.73 5.49 4.69
N PHE A 130 -1.42 4.26 4.27
CA PHE A 130 -0.36 3.43 4.85
C PHE A 130 -0.52 3.22 6.37
N GLU A 131 -1.76 3.07 6.84
CA GLU A 131 -2.04 2.74 8.23
C GLU A 131 -1.28 1.48 8.66
N LYS A 132 -0.49 1.61 9.74
CA LYS A 132 0.36 0.55 10.30
C LYS A 132 1.43 -0.01 9.35
N GLU A 133 1.87 0.74 8.34
CA GLU A 133 2.99 0.32 7.49
C GLU A 133 4.19 -0.14 8.33
N ALA A 134 4.75 -1.29 7.97
CA ALA A 134 5.92 -1.84 8.63
C ALA A 134 7.13 -0.92 8.41
N GLN A 135 7.79 -0.55 9.50
CA GLN A 135 9.01 0.26 9.42
C GLN A 135 10.17 -0.57 8.88
N LEU A 136 10.97 0.05 8.02
CA LEU A 136 12.23 -0.53 7.56
C LEU A 136 13.33 -0.19 8.57
N GLU A 137 13.86 -1.22 9.25
CA GLU A 137 14.99 -1.06 10.16
C GLU A 137 16.31 -0.75 9.43
N PHE A 138 16.42 -1.25 8.18
CA PHE A 138 17.56 -1.04 7.31
C PHE A 138 17.09 -0.63 5.91
N PRO A 139 17.91 0.13 5.16
CA PRO A 139 17.62 0.41 3.78
C PRO A 139 17.48 -0.85 2.95
N ILE A 140 16.50 -0.85 2.05
CA ILE A 140 16.28 -1.91 1.09
C ILE A 140 16.67 -1.46 -0.32
N LYS A 141 17.11 -2.40 -1.14
CA LYS A 141 17.46 -2.15 -2.55
C LYS A 141 17.11 -3.35 -3.40
N GLY A 142 16.39 -3.11 -4.50
CA GLY A 142 16.10 -4.11 -5.53
C GLY A 142 17.33 -4.41 -6.40
N THR A 143 17.17 -5.37 -7.31
CA THR A 143 18.21 -5.83 -8.25
C THR A 143 17.92 -5.48 -9.70
N SER A 144 16.71 -5.03 -10.00
CA SER A 144 16.23 -4.66 -11.33
C SER A 144 16.09 -3.14 -11.49
N SER A 145 15.74 -2.69 -12.70
CA SER A 145 15.38 -1.30 -13.00
C SER A 145 14.01 -0.88 -12.44
N PHE A 146 13.25 -1.81 -11.83
CA PHE A 146 11.88 -1.58 -11.39
C PHE A 146 11.70 -0.30 -10.57
N ALA A 147 12.55 -0.06 -9.56
CA ALA A 147 12.38 1.09 -8.69
C ALA A 147 12.52 2.44 -9.42
N ALA A 148 13.43 2.52 -10.41
CA ALA A 148 13.61 3.70 -11.23
C ALA A 148 12.42 3.89 -12.18
N GLU A 149 12.10 2.87 -12.96
CA GLU A 149 10.99 2.91 -13.93
C GLU A 149 9.64 3.16 -13.25
N PHE A 150 9.43 2.59 -12.07
CA PHE A 150 8.19 2.77 -11.32
C PHE A 150 8.03 4.22 -10.85
N ALA A 151 9.09 4.84 -10.32
CA ALA A 151 9.06 6.22 -9.85
C ALA A 151 8.86 7.23 -10.98
N GLU A 152 9.31 6.91 -12.21
CA GLU A 152 9.19 7.76 -13.40
C GLU A 152 7.79 7.79 -14.02
N ARG A 153 6.91 6.83 -13.70
CA ARG A 153 5.58 6.73 -14.32
C ARG A 153 4.60 7.85 -13.95
N GLY A 154 4.91 8.65 -12.93
CA GLY A 154 4.04 9.75 -12.48
C GLY A 154 2.65 9.28 -11.99
N PRO A 155 1.66 10.19 -11.90
CA PRO A 155 1.74 11.63 -12.20
C PRO A 155 2.69 12.40 -11.26
N PHE A 156 3.13 13.59 -11.68
CA PHE A 156 3.97 14.50 -10.90
C PHE A 156 3.26 15.83 -10.70
N ASP A 157 3.54 16.49 -9.58
CA ASP A 157 3.19 17.90 -9.42
C ASP A 157 4.22 18.82 -10.09
N SER A 158 4.00 20.14 -10.02
CA SER A 158 4.91 21.15 -10.58
C SER A 158 6.28 21.19 -9.91
N GLN A 159 6.45 20.55 -8.76
CA GLN A 159 7.72 20.43 -8.04
C GLN A 159 8.43 19.09 -8.32
N GLY A 160 7.88 18.26 -9.22
CA GLY A 160 8.42 16.94 -9.56
C GLY A 160 8.21 15.89 -8.46
N ARG A 161 7.26 16.11 -7.53
CA ARG A 161 6.88 15.14 -6.49
C ARG A 161 5.84 14.17 -7.03
N SER A 162 5.90 12.91 -6.62
CA SER A 162 4.92 11.88 -7.00
C SER A 162 4.68 10.88 -5.87
N LEU A 163 3.45 10.35 -5.76
CA LEU A 163 3.12 9.23 -4.86
C LEU A 163 3.88 7.94 -5.20
N ARG A 164 4.52 7.86 -6.37
CA ARG A 164 5.36 6.72 -6.76
C ARG A 164 6.82 6.82 -6.32
N GLN A 165 7.25 7.97 -5.81
CA GLN A 165 8.63 8.15 -5.35
C GLN A 165 8.87 7.34 -4.08
N PHE A 166 9.93 6.54 -4.07
CA PHE A 166 10.27 5.71 -2.93
C PHE A 166 11.10 6.44 -1.88
N ASP A 167 11.02 5.94 -0.64
CA ASP A 167 11.97 6.26 0.42
C ASP A 167 13.01 5.14 0.58
N LEU A 168 12.56 3.87 0.65
CA LEU A 168 13.35 2.63 0.81
C LEU A 168 14.34 2.60 1.98
N LYS A 169 14.33 3.60 2.87
CA LYS A 169 15.24 3.70 4.01
C LYS A 169 14.52 3.39 5.31
N ARG A 170 13.33 3.96 5.48
CA ARG A 170 12.48 3.84 6.67
C ARG A 170 11.07 3.35 6.34
N ARG A 171 10.61 3.54 5.09
CA ARG A 171 9.29 3.10 4.60
C ARG A 171 9.33 2.86 3.08
N LEU A 172 8.24 2.34 2.49
CA LEU A 172 8.20 2.04 1.06
C LEU A 172 8.19 3.33 0.23
N PHE A 173 7.14 4.14 0.37
CA PHE A 173 6.96 5.37 -0.41
C PHE A 173 7.35 6.63 0.38
N ARG A 174 7.86 7.63 -0.34
CA ARG A 174 8.28 8.91 0.24
C ARG A 174 7.11 9.70 0.82
N PHE A 175 5.92 9.62 0.22
CA PHE A 175 4.72 10.28 0.70
C PHE A 175 3.73 9.21 1.18
N PRO A 176 3.16 9.30 2.39
CA PRO A 176 2.32 8.25 2.97
C PRO A 176 0.89 8.30 2.40
N CYS A 177 0.80 8.21 1.07
CA CYS A 177 -0.44 7.99 0.34
C CYS A 177 -0.17 7.08 -0.86
N SER A 178 -0.99 6.06 -1.03
CA SER A 178 -0.85 5.06 -2.08
C SER A 178 -1.09 5.65 -3.46
N PHE A 179 -0.17 5.35 -4.38
CA PHE A 179 -0.34 5.66 -5.79
C PHE A 179 -1.57 4.98 -6.42
N MET A 180 -2.18 3.99 -5.74
CA MET A 180 -3.37 3.29 -6.23
C MET A 180 -4.61 4.18 -6.32
N ILE A 181 -4.60 5.36 -5.69
CA ILE A 181 -5.62 6.41 -5.91
C ILE A 181 -5.70 6.86 -7.38
N HIS A 182 -4.59 6.73 -8.13
CA HIS A 182 -4.53 7.03 -9.56
C HIS A 182 -4.92 5.84 -10.46
N SER A 183 -5.23 4.67 -9.89
CA SER A 183 -5.49 3.47 -10.67
C SER A 183 -6.87 3.50 -11.32
N ASN A 184 -7.00 2.86 -12.50
CA ASN A 184 -8.30 2.66 -13.15
C ASN A 184 -9.31 1.94 -12.25
N ALA A 185 -8.83 1.03 -11.39
CA ALA A 185 -9.69 0.33 -10.43
C ALA A 185 -10.31 1.29 -9.41
N PHE A 186 -9.53 2.22 -8.86
CA PHE A 186 -10.07 3.24 -7.96
C PHE A 186 -11.04 4.16 -8.71
N GLN A 187 -10.69 4.57 -9.93
CA GLN A 187 -11.53 5.42 -10.78
C GLN A 187 -12.86 4.75 -11.19
N SER A 188 -12.91 3.41 -11.23
CA SER A 188 -14.15 2.67 -11.51
C SER A 188 -15.15 2.57 -10.35
N LEU A 189 -14.78 3.00 -9.13
CA LEU A 189 -15.73 3.12 -8.02
C LEU A 189 -16.83 4.14 -8.38
N SER A 190 -18.05 3.96 -7.89
CA SER A 190 -19.13 4.93 -8.08
C SER A 190 -18.74 6.32 -7.55
N GLU A 191 -19.17 7.40 -8.21
CA GLU A 191 -18.84 8.78 -7.83
C GLU A 191 -19.12 9.10 -6.35
N PRO A 192 -20.26 8.68 -5.74
CA PRO A 192 -20.50 8.91 -4.32
C PRO A 192 -19.44 8.29 -3.42
N VAL A 193 -18.93 7.11 -3.79
CA VAL A 193 -17.87 6.40 -3.04
C VAL A 193 -16.55 7.15 -3.17
N ARG A 194 -16.14 7.54 -4.38
CA ARG A 194 -14.89 8.31 -4.59
C ARG A 194 -14.93 9.63 -3.83
N THR A 195 -16.05 10.36 -3.94
CA THR A 195 -16.26 11.61 -3.21
C THR A 195 -16.12 11.42 -1.70
N TYR A 196 -16.78 10.40 -1.13
CA TYR A 196 -16.68 10.10 0.29
C TYR A 196 -15.25 9.76 0.72
N VAL A 197 -14.54 8.94 -0.05
CA VAL A 197 -13.13 8.61 0.21
C VAL A 197 -12.27 9.88 0.22
N TYR A 198 -12.43 10.76 -0.77
CA TYR A 198 -11.68 12.02 -0.85
C TYR A 198 -11.98 12.96 0.33
N GLN A 199 -13.25 13.08 0.75
CA GLN A 199 -13.64 13.86 1.92
C GLN A 199 -13.01 13.32 3.20
N ARG A 200 -13.06 11.99 3.40
CA ARG A 200 -12.47 11.33 4.56
C ARG A 200 -10.95 11.51 4.58
N MET A 201 -10.28 11.34 3.44
CA MET A 201 -8.85 11.62 3.31
C MET A 201 -8.52 13.06 3.69
N LYS A 202 -9.32 14.05 3.25
CA LYS A 202 -9.14 15.45 3.65
C LYS A 202 -9.18 15.58 5.17
N GLY A 203 -10.23 15.03 5.80
CA GLY A 203 -10.41 15.08 7.25
C GLY A 203 -9.24 14.47 8.02
N VAL A 204 -8.72 13.32 7.57
CA VAL A 204 -7.54 12.70 8.21
C VAL A 204 -6.29 13.56 8.04
N ILE A 205 -6.04 14.08 6.83
CA ILE A 205 -4.84 14.87 6.52
C ILE A 205 -4.87 16.23 7.22
N THR A 206 -6.03 16.89 7.31
CA THR A 206 -6.15 18.19 8.00
C THR A 206 -6.41 18.06 9.51
N GLY A 207 -6.62 16.84 10.01
CA GLY A 207 -6.77 16.54 11.43
C GLY A 207 -8.21 16.53 11.96
N GLY A 208 -9.22 16.84 11.14
CA GLY A 208 -10.63 16.76 11.52
C GLY A 208 -11.14 15.34 11.79
N ASP A 209 -10.42 14.31 11.31
CA ASP A 209 -10.75 12.89 11.48
C ASP A 209 -9.51 12.07 11.88
N ALA A 210 -8.67 12.62 12.75
CA ALA A 210 -7.41 11.98 13.16
C ALA A 210 -7.62 10.61 13.83
N ALA A 211 -8.81 10.30 14.34
CA ALA A 211 -9.13 9.04 15.01
C ALA A 211 -9.23 7.83 14.05
N LEU A 212 -9.28 8.05 12.74
CA LEU A 212 -9.35 6.95 11.76
C LEU A 212 -8.04 6.14 11.73
N LEU A 213 -6.90 6.82 11.87
CA LEU A 213 -5.58 6.21 11.94
C LEU A 213 -5.19 5.96 13.41
N SER A 214 -4.50 4.85 13.70
CA SER A 214 -3.99 4.57 15.04
C SER A 214 -2.78 5.44 15.41
N HIS A 215 -2.24 6.19 14.45
CA HIS A 215 -1.07 7.04 14.61
C HIS A 215 -1.35 8.45 14.07
N LYS A 216 -0.63 9.45 14.60
CA LYS A 216 -0.66 10.81 14.06
C LYS A 216 0.30 10.94 12.89
N MET A 217 -0.23 11.41 11.76
CA MET A 217 0.57 11.80 10.61
C MET A 217 1.49 12.98 10.98
N SER A 218 2.74 12.96 10.48
CA SER A 218 3.69 14.04 10.72
C SER A 218 3.21 15.33 10.04
N GLU A 219 3.57 16.50 10.61
CA GLU A 219 3.20 17.79 10.01
C GLU A 219 3.73 17.94 8.58
N THR A 220 4.96 17.50 8.36
CA THR A 220 5.59 17.48 7.03
C THR A 220 4.83 16.59 6.04
N ASP A 221 4.39 15.40 6.47
CA ASP A 221 3.60 14.51 5.60
C ASP A 221 2.23 15.12 5.29
N ARG A 222 1.56 15.74 6.27
CA ARG A 222 0.30 16.45 6.05
C ARG A 222 0.45 17.56 5.02
N GLN A 223 1.42 18.45 5.20
CA GLN A 223 1.69 19.55 4.28
C GLN A 223 2.00 19.05 2.87
N ASN A 224 2.83 18.00 2.74
CA ASN A 224 3.13 17.40 1.45
C ASN A 224 1.87 16.84 0.77
N LEU A 225 1.03 16.08 1.49
CA LEU A 225 -0.17 15.49 0.92
C LEU A 225 -1.24 16.53 0.59
N THR A 226 -1.40 17.58 1.40
CA THR A 226 -2.32 18.69 1.13
C THR A 226 -1.99 19.39 -0.19
N LEU A 227 -0.72 19.49 -0.56
CA LEU A 227 -0.29 20.11 -1.82
C LEU A 227 -0.27 19.10 -2.98
N LEU A 228 0.24 17.90 -2.74
CA LEU A 228 0.47 16.90 -3.79
C LEU A 228 -0.83 16.30 -4.31
N LEU A 229 -1.77 15.93 -3.43
CA LEU A 229 -3.00 15.23 -3.85
C LEU A 229 -3.88 16.08 -4.78
N PRO A 230 -4.17 17.37 -4.49
CA PRO A 230 -4.93 18.19 -5.43
C PRO A 230 -4.19 18.46 -6.75
N ALA A 231 -2.86 18.43 -6.74
CA ALA A 231 -2.05 18.64 -7.95
C ALA A 231 -2.06 17.41 -8.88
N THR A 232 -2.21 16.20 -8.34
CA THR A 232 -2.16 14.95 -9.12
C THR A 232 -3.49 14.22 -9.25
N VAL A 233 -4.53 14.62 -8.51
CA VAL A 233 -5.87 14.02 -8.52
C VAL A 233 -6.93 15.12 -8.73
N PRO A 234 -7.29 15.44 -9.99
CA PRO A 234 -8.21 16.55 -10.30
C PRO A 234 -9.59 16.43 -9.64
N GLU A 235 -10.16 15.23 -9.58
CA GLU A 235 -11.47 15.00 -8.93
C GLU A 235 -11.41 15.27 -7.42
N LEU A 236 -10.35 14.84 -6.75
CA LEU A 236 -10.11 15.12 -5.34
C LEU A 236 -9.97 16.62 -5.09
N LYS A 237 -9.26 17.35 -5.95
CA LYS A 237 -9.16 18.81 -5.86
C LYS A 237 -10.54 19.46 -5.85
N GLN A 238 -11.40 19.10 -6.82
CA GLN A 238 -12.76 19.64 -6.90
C GLN A 238 -13.61 19.32 -5.67
N VAL A 239 -13.49 18.10 -5.12
CA VAL A 239 -14.18 17.73 -3.87
C VAL A 239 -13.69 18.59 -2.71
N TRP A 240 -12.37 18.78 -2.58
CA TRP A 240 -11.79 19.53 -1.49
C TRP A 240 -12.14 21.02 -1.55
N GLU A 241 -12.13 21.63 -2.73
CA GLU A 241 -12.53 23.04 -2.94
C GLU A 241 -14.01 23.25 -2.59
N ARG A 242 -14.89 22.31 -2.95
CA ARG A 242 -16.32 22.36 -2.56
C ARG A 242 -16.51 22.35 -1.05
N MET A 243 -15.80 21.48 -0.33
CA MET A 243 -15.87 21.42 1.14
C MET A 243 -15.45 22.74 1.82
N GLU A 244 -14.46 23.45 1.27
CA GLU A 244 -14.03 24.75 1.80
C GLU A 244 -15.05 25.84 1.53
N GLY A 245 -15.65 25.86 0.34
CA GLY A 245 -16.72 26.81 0.01
C GLY A 245 -17.97 26.64 0.87
N GLU A 246 -18.30 25.42 1.29
CA GLU A 246 -19.42 25.13 2.20
C GLU A 246 -19.11 25.58 3.64
N ALA A 247 -17.90 25.32 4.13
CA ALA A 247 -17.47 25.77 5.47
C ALA A 247 -17.45 27.31 5.60
N GLY A 248 -17.06 28.02 4.54
CA GLY A 248 -17.05 29.49 4.52
C GLY A 248 -18.44 30.12 4.54
N LYS A 249 -19.47 29.45 4.00
CA LYS A 249 -20.85 29.93 4.01
C LYS A 249 -21.55 29.74 5.35
N GLY A 250 -21.30 28.63 6.04
CA GLY A 250 -21.89 28.35 7.37
C GLY A 250 -21.29 29.17 8.53
N SER A 251 -20.24 29.96 8.29
CA SER A 251 -19.61 30.85 9.29
C SER A 251 -20.08 32.30 9.19
N ALA A 252 -20.99 32.60 8.24
CA ALA A 252 -21.49 33.94 7.94
C ALA A 252 -22.99 34.13 8.24
N GLU A 253 -23.62 33.15 8.91
CA GLU A 253 -24.96 33.23 9.51
C GLU A 253 -24.86 33.21 11.04
#